data_AF-A0A3D3B333-F1
#
_entry.id   AF-A0A3D3B333-F1
#
_cell.length_a   1.000
_cell.length_b   1.000
_cell.length_c   1.000
_cell.angle_alpha   90.00
_cell.angle_beta   90.00
_cell.angle_gamma   90.00
#
_symmetry.space_group_name_H-M   'P 1'
#
loop_
_entity.id
_entity.type
_entity.pdbx_description
1 polymer ?
#
loop_
_entity_poly.entity_id
_entity_poly.type
_entity_poly.pdbx_seq_one_letter_code
_entity_poly.pdbx_strand_id
1 'polypeptide(L)' 'MNSDFHRIKRLPPYVFEQVNKLKAEARARGDDIVDFGMGNPDGPTPAHIVAKL' A
#
# COMPACT_ATOMS: atom_id res chain seq x y z
N MET A 1 -18.28 11.87 -25.62
CA MET A 1 -17.02 12.02 -24.84
C MET A 1 -16.28 10.70 -24.95
N ASN A 2 -15.05 10.72 -25.47
CA ASN A 2 -14.24 9.50 -25.62
C ASN A 2 -13.63 9.17 -24.24
N SER A 3 -14.17 8.16 -23.57
CA SER A 3 -13.84 7.80 -22.17
C SER A 3 -12.53 7.03 -22.01
N ASP A 4 -11.75 6.91 -23.09
CA ASP A 4 -10.63 5.98 -23.16
C ASP A 4 -9.32 6.62 -22.70
N PHE A 5 -8.87 6.25 -21.49
CA PHE A 5 -7.65 6.78 -20.88
C PHE A 5 -6.42 5.92 -21.22
N HIS A 6 -5.79 6.21 -22.37
CA HIS A 6 -4.63 5.44 -22.86
C HIS A 6 -3.44 5.32 -21.89
N ARG A 7 -3.24 6.31 -20.99
CA ARG A 7 -2.14 6.29 -20.00
C ARG A 7 -2.35 5.22 -18.92
N ILE A 8 -3.60 4.99 -18.50
CA ILE A 8 -3.93 4.00 -17.45
C ILE A 8 -3.66 2.59 -17.97
N LYS A 9 -3.99 2.32 -19.25
CA LYS A 9 -3.77 1.01 -19.89
C LYS A 9 -2.29 0.60 -19.98
N ARG A 10 -1.35 1.53 -19.77
CA ARG A 10 0.10 1.27 -19.80
C ARG A 10 0.73 1.10 -18.42
N LEU A 11 -0.03 1.30 -17.35
CA LEU A 11 0.50 1.11 -16.00
C LEU A 11 0.77 -0.39 -15.79
N PRO A 12 2.00 -0.76 -15.38
CA PRO A 12 2.28 -2.14 -15.05
C PRO A 12 1.47 -2.56 -13.81
N PRO A 13 1.18 -3.86 -13.65
CA PRO A 13 0.62 -4.37 -12.40
C PRO A 13 1.50 -4.00 -11.20
N TYR A 14 0.87 -3.77 -10.05
CA TYR A 14 1.60 -3.49 -8.83
C TYR A 14 2.41 -4.72 -8.40
N VAL A 15 3.73 -4.56 -8.35
CA VAL A 15 4.69 -5.67 -8.18
C VAL A 15 4.46 -6.46 -6.89
N PHE A 16 4.00 -5.80 -5.83
CA PHE A 16 3.79 -6.43 -4.52
C PHE A 16 2.36 -6.96 -4.30
N GLU A 17 1.50 -6.96 -5.32
CA GLU A 17 0.10 -7.35 -5.17
C GLU A 17 -0.06 -8.79 -4.64
N GLN A 18 0.70 -9.75 -5.19
CA GLN A 18 0.66 -11.15 -4.75
C GLN A 18 1.15 -11.32 -3.30
N VAL A 19 2.26 -10.66 -2.96
CA VAL A 19 2.81 -10.71 -1.59
C VAL A 19 1.82 -10.11 -0.59
N ASN A 20 1.14 -9.03 -0.95
CA ASN A 20 0.11 -8.43 -0.09
C ASN A 20 -1.08 -9.35 0.16
N LYS A 21 -1.55 -10.09 -0.86
CA LYS A 21 -2.61 -11.10 -0.70
C LYS A 21 -2.17 -12.20 0.28
N LEU A 22 -0.98 -12.77 0.07
CA LEU A 22 -0.43 -13.80 0.95
C LEU A 22 -0.27 -13.31 2.40
N LYS A 23 0.22 -12.08 2.60
CA LYS A 23 0.31 -11.47 3.93
C LYS A 23 -1.06 -11.30 4.58
N ALA A 24 -2.07 -10.88 3.83
CA ALA A 24 -3.42 -10.70 4.34
C ALA A 24 -4.05 -12.04 4.76
N GLU A 25 -3.91 -13.08 3.95
CA GLU A 25 -4.36 -14.43 4.27
C GLU A 25 -3.66 -14.99 5.52
N ALA A 26 -2.35 -14.79 5.64
CA ALA A 26 -1.59 -15.22 6.82
C ALA A 26 -2.02 -14.50 8.09
N ARG A 27 -2.20 -13.17 8.04
CA ARG A 27 -2.76 -12.40 9.16
C ARG A 27 -4.16 -12.89 9.55
N ALA A 28 -5.01 -13.22 8.58
CA ALA A 28 -6.36 -13.73 8.84
C ALA A 28 -6.36 -15.11 9.52
N ARG A 29 -5.30 -15.91 9.35
CA ARG A 29 -5.09 -17.18 10.07
C ARG A 29 -4.51 -17.00 11.48
N GLY A 30 -4.13 -15.78 11.85
CA GLY A 30 -3.49 -15.49 13.14
C GLY A 30 -1.97 -15.65 13.12
N ASP A 31 -1.35 -15.75 11.95
CA ASP A 31 0.11 -15.79 11.83
C ASP A 31 0.70 -14.41 12.24
N ASP A 32 1.78 -14.40 13.02
CA ASP A 32 2.53 -13.18 13.36
C ASP A 32 3.43 -12.77 12.19
N ILE A 33 3.04 -11.71 11.48
CA ILE A 33 3.69 -11.26 10.25
C ILE A 33 4.51 -10.00 10.49
N VAL A 34 5.83 -10.13 10.42
CA VAL A 34 6.78 -9.00 10.38
C VAL A 34 6.98 -8.54 8.94
N ASP A 35 6.52 -7.32 8.62
CA ASP A 35 6.48 -6.80 7.25
C ASP A 35 7.61 -5.79 6.98
N PHE A 36 8.74 -6.28 6.46
CA PHE A 36 9.84 -5.44 5.99
C PHE A 36 9.75 -5.08 4.49
N GLY A 37 8.62 -5.38 3.84
CA GLY A 37 8.46 -5.20 2.40
C GLY A 37 8.03 -3.79 1.96
N MET A 38 7.64 -2.93 2.91
CA MET A 38 7.11 -1.59 2.63
C MET A 38 7.87 -0.53 3.43
N GLY A 39 8.25 0.56 2.77
CA GLY A 39 8.92 1.72 3.40
C GLY A 39 7.96 2.66 4.13
N ASN A 40 6.91 2.12 4.75
CA ASN A 40 5.91 2.92 5.46
C ASN A 40 6.47 3.32 6.83
N PRO A 41 6.49 4.62 7.19
CA PRO A 41 6.81 5.04 8.54
C PRO A 41 5.84 4.42 9.56
N ASP A 42 6.37 4.05 10.72
CA ASP A 42 5.62 3.53 11.87
C ASP A 42 5.15 4.65 12.82
N GLY A 43 5.89 5.75 12.86
CA GLY A 43 5.58 6.92 13.68
C GLY A 43 4.47 7.82 13.10
N PRO A 44 3.77 8.59 13.95
CA PRO A 44 2.82 9.58 13.50
C PRO A 44 3.52 10.75 12.81
N THR A 45 2.79 11.46 11.97
CA THR A 45 3.22 12.77 11.45
C THR A 45 3.52 13.73 12.62
N PRO A 46 4.63 14.50 12.58
CA PRO A 46 4.97 15.46 13.63
C PRO A 46 3.84 16.44 13.98
N ALA A 47 3.62 16.67 15.28
CA ALA A 47 2.48 17.42 15.79
C ALA A 47 2.36 18.86 15.23
N HIS A 48 3.49 19.56 15.06
CA HIS A 48 3.49 20.93 14.51
C HIS A 48 3.05 20.98 13.03
N ILE A 49 3.18 19.88 12.28
CA ILE A 49 2.71 19.77 10.90
C ILE A 49 1.19 19.58 10.91
N VAL A 50 0.69 18.71 11.79
CA VAL A 50 -0.75 18.46 11.95
C VAL A 50 -1.47 19.73 12.42
N ALA A 51 -0.90 20.47 13.37
CA ALA A 51 -1.49 21.69 13.93
C ALA A 51 -1.55 22.89 12.95
N LYS A 52 -0.88 22.80 11.79
CA LYS A 52 -0.91 23.84 10.74
C LYS A 52 -2.15 23.72 9.82
N LEU A 53 -2.79 22.55 9.79
CA LEU A 53 -3.99 22.25 8.99
C LEU A 53 -5.25 22.70 9.74
#